data_AF-A0A7G2CPA0-F1
#
_entry.id   AF-A0A7G2CPA0-F1
#
_cell.length_a   1.000
_cell.length_b   1.000
_cell.length_c   1.000
_cell.angle_alpha   90.00
_cell.angle_beta   90.00
_cell.angle_gamma   90.00
#
_symmetry.space_group_name_H-M   'P 1'
#
loop_
_entity.id
_entity.type
_entity.pdbx_description
1 polymer ?
#
loop_
_entity_poly.entity_id
_entity_poly.type
_entity_poly.pdbx_seq_one_letter_code
_entity_poly.pdbx_strand_id
1 'polypeptide(L)'
;MLFEVQDLSQASPATVSRCGMVYFNVEDLGWKPFVMTWLNSRRQAEIAMSAPKPDTTISELQDFIFNTFARTLTYKEAECQELVPTTALSIIRAFTRMFDALASTNASPVIPEGAVYKTTQAGENYIPQVRMLAMFCMIWSVGGSLTTQSRRRLDSFVREMDSSFPSMETVFEYFPDLDALRWKSWEEHTDLQKPYAPPASTPYYRQIVPTIDTVRYQYIIGELVRSQVQLVLVGTTGTGKSLVAREVLNHLNADRFVTTELHFSAQTTAKNVQDIIESRMEHTSKKVCNPLVAAAWCASLRI
;
A
#
# COMPACT_ATOMS: atom_id res chain seq x y z
N MET A 1 -5.66 30.04 20.57
CA MET A 1 -4.78 29.52 19.49
C MET A 1 -4.38 28.12 19.91
N LEU A 2 -4.55 27.13 19.04
CA LEU A 2 -4.26 25.72 19.30
C LEU A 2 -3.23 25.25 18.26
N PHE A 3 -2.22 24.50 18.72
CA PHE A 3 -1.19 23.93 17.87
C PHE A 3 -1.09 22.44 18.16
N GLU A 4 -0.95 21.64 17.11
CA GLU A 4 -0.63 20.23 17.20
C GLU A 4 0.86 20.08 16.90
N VAL A 5 1.61 19.51 17.84
CA VAL A 5 3.06 19.31 17.73
C VAL A 5 3.39 17.88 18.11
N GLN A 6 4.37 17.30 17.43
CA GLN A 6 4.81 15.93 17.71
C GLN A 6 5.68 15.89 18.98
N ASP A 7 6.59 16.85 19.14
CA ASP A 7 7.46 16.95 20.31
C ASP A 7 7.77 18.41 20.69
N LEU A 8 8.30 18.59 21.89
CA LEU A 8 8.72 19.88 22.45
C LEU A 8 10.24 19.96 22.64
N SER A 9 11.02 19.10 21.97
CA SER A 9 12.47 18.96 22.20
C SER A 9 13.26 20.26 21.94
N GLN A 10 12.72 21.13 21.10
CA GLN A 10 13.33 22.41 20.71
C GLN A 10 12.72 23.62 21.44
N ALA A 11 11.80 23.41 22.38
CA ALA A 11 11.15 24.49 23.12
C ALA A 11 11.75 24.66 24.53
N SER A 12 12.00 25.90 24.94
CA SER A 12 12.44 26.16 26.31
C SER A 12 11.30 25.97 27.32
N PRO A 13 11.56 25.50 28.56
CA PRO A 13 10.53 25.38 29.59
C PRO A 13 9.77 26.68 29.87
N ALA A 14 10.45 27.82 29.74
CA ALA A 14 9.86 29.15 29.92
C ALA A 14 8.85 29.52 28.81
N THR A 15 9.02 28.94 27.61
CA THR A 15 8.07 29.08 26.50
C THR A 15 6.84 28.21 26.74
N VAL A 16 7.06 26.95 27.15
CA VAL A 16 5.99 25.96 27.35
C VAL A 16 5.11 26.30 28.56
N SER A 17 5.67 26.91 29.62
CA SER A 17 4.92 27.26 30.84
C SER A 17 3.79 28.28 30.65
N ARG A 18 3.78 29.00 29.52
CA ARG A 18 2.75 29.99 29.17
C ARG A 18 1.59 29.38 28.37
N CYS A 19 1.65 28.08 28.08
CA CYS A 19 0.65 27.39 27.27
C CYS A 19 -0.07 26.31 28.09
N GLY A 20 -1.38 26.14 27.86
CA GLY A 20 -2.12 25.00 28.40
C GLY A 20 -1.81 23.73 27.60
N MET A 21 -1.16 22.76 28.23
CA MET A 21 -0.72 21.52 27.57
C MET A 21 -1.73 20.41 27.75
N VAL A 22 -2.15 19.80 26.63
CA VAL A 22 -2.92 18.57 26.60
C VAL A 22 -2.04 17.50 26.01
N TYR A 23 -1.60 16.57 26.84
CA TYR A 23 -0.79 15.44 26.39
C TYR A 23 -1.72 14.36 25.83
N PHE A 24 -1.42 13.90 24.62
CA PHE A 24 -2.13 12.81 23.98
C PHE A 24 -1.16 11.67 23.71
N ASN A 25 -1.33 10.56 24.39
CA ASN A 25 -0.53 9.37 24.11
C ASN A 25 -1.22 8.56 23.00
N VAL A 26 -0.56 8.46 21.84
CA VAL A 26 -1.10 7.73 20.69
C VAL A 26 -1.20 6.22 20.99
N GLU A 27 -0.36 5.71 21.88
CA GLU A 27 -0.38 4.31 22.32
C GLU A 27 -1.66 3.96 23.08
N ASP A 28 -2.23 4.91 23.83
CA ASP A 28 -3.46 4.70 24.61
C ASP A 28 -4.69 4.51 23.71
N LEU A 29 -4.71 5.17 22.54
CA LEU A 29 -5.74 4.96 21.53
C LEU A 29 -5.55 3.63 20.80
N GLY A 30 -4.30 3.32 20.47
CA GLY A 30 -3.92 2.13 19.71
C GLY A 30 -4.56 2.05 18.33
N TRP A 31 -4.52 0.87 17.73
CA TRP A 31 -5.04 0.64 16.37
C TRP A 31 -6.47 0.07 16.34
N LYS A 32 -6.97 -0.47 17.46
CA LYS A 32 -8.28 -1.15 17.52
C LYS A 32 -9.45 -0.22 17.21
N PRO A 33 -9.54 1.02 17.75
CA PRO A 33 -10.64 1.94 17.42
C PRO A 33 -10.68 2.28 15.93
N PHE A 34 -9.51 2.46 15.30
CA PHE A 34 -9.41 2.68 13.86
C PHE A 34 -9.99 1.50 13.07
N VAL A 35 -9.67 0.27 13.44
CA VAL A 35 -10.21 -0.93 12.79
C VAL A 35 -11.72 -1.03 12.94
N MET A 36 -12.26 -0.73 14.12
CA MET A 36 -13.72 -0.72 14.33
C MET A 36 -14.42 0.30 13.43
N THR A 37 -13.86 1.50 13.30
CA THR A 37 -14.39 2.51 12.37
C THR A 37 -14.30 2.04 10.91
N TRP A 38 -13.16 1.46 10.51
CA TRP A 38 -12.98 0.93 9.17
C TRP A 38 -13.95 -0.21 8.85
N LEU A 39 -14.16 -1.17 9.76
CA LEU A 39 -15.12 -2.27 9.59
C LEU A 39 -16.55 -1.76 9.38
N ASN A 40 -16.95 -0.70 10.08
CA ASN A 40 -18.25 -0.07 9.86
C ASN A 40 -18.36 0.55 8.46
N SER A 41 -17.34 1.28 8.01
CA SER A 41 -17.30 1.82 6.65
C SER A 41 -17.25 0.72 5.59
N ARG A 42 -16.49 -0.35 5.84
CA ARG A 42 -16.37 -1.51 4.96
C ARG A 42 -17.71 -2.22 4.81
N ARG A 43 -18.48 -2.39 5.90
CA ARG A 43 -19.83 -2.96 5.85
C ARG A 43 -20.72 -2.22 4.85
N GLN A 44 -20.67 -0.89 4.88
CA GLN A 44 -21.44 -0.06 3.97
C GLN A 44 -20.98 -0.23 2.52
N ALA A 45 -19.68 -0.38 2.29
CA ALA A 45 -19.12 -0.67 0.96
C ALA A 45 -19.56 -2.06 0.45
N GLU A 46 -19.51 -3.10 1.29
CA GLU A 46 -19.99 -4.45 0.95
C GLU A 46 -21.46 -4.43 0.51
N ILE A 47 -22.31 -3.70 1.24
CA ILE A 47 -23.73 -3.53 0.89
C ILE A 47 -23.87 -2.78 -0.45
N ALA A 48 -23.13 -1.69 -0.63
CA ALA A 48 -23.16 -0.91 -1.88
C ALA A 48 -22.69 -1.72 -3.10
N MET A 49 -21.76 -2.66 -2.91
CA MET A 49 -21.26 -3.57 -3.95
C MET A 49 -22.15 -4.81 -4.16
N SER A 50 -23.28 -4.91 -3.44
CA SER A 50 -24.16 -6.08 -3.46
C SER A 50 -23.42 -7.39 -3.16
N ALA A 51 -22.48 -7.35 -2.22
CA ALA A 51 -21.75 -8.53 -1.79
C ALA A 51 -22.71 -9.57 -1.16
N PRO A 52 -22.46 -10.88 -1.35
CA PRO A 52 -23.42 -11.92 -0.98
C PRO A 52 -23.61 -12.08 0.54
N LYS A 53 -22.58 -11.78 1.34
CA LYS A 53 -22.58 -12.00 2.80
C LYS A 53 -21.86 -10.86 3.55
N PRO A 54 -22.39 -9.62 3.54
CA PRO A 54 -21.71 -8.45 4.10
C PRO A 54 -21.39 -8.63 5.60
N ASP A 55 -22.36 -9.06 6.40
CA ASP A 55 -22.17 -9.22 7.86
C ASP A 55 -21.15 -10.30 8.20
N THR A 56 -21.19 -11.45 7.51
CA THR A 56 -20.19 -12.52 7.66
C THR A 56 -18.80 -12.02 7.25
N THR A 57 -18.70 -11.27 6.16
CA THR A 57 -17.43 -10.70 5.69
C THR A 57 -16.79 -9.81 6.75
N ILE A 58 -17.58 -8.95 7.40
CA ILE A 58 -17.10 -8.07 8.48
C ILE A 58 -16.69 -8.88 9.71
N SER A 59 -17.47 -9.89 10.10
CA SER A 59 -17.12 -10.77 11.21
C SER A 59 -15.79 -11.50 10.97
N GLU A 60 -15.58 -12.01 9.76
CA GLU A 60 -14.36 -12.72 9.34
C GLU A 60 -13.14 -11.79 9.32
N LEU A 61 -13.29 -10.58 8.77
CA LEU A 61 -12.22 -9.58 8.78
C LEU A 61 -11.89 -9.14 10.21
N GLN A 62 -12.90 -8.97 11.06
CA GLN A 62 -12.69 -8.60 12.45
C GLN A 62 -11.90 -9.68 13.19
N ASP A 63 -12.30 -10.95 13.06
CA ASP A 63 -11.60 -12.08 13.67
C ASP A 63 -10.16 -12.19 13.15
N PHE A 64 -9.98 -12.12 11.83
CA PHE A 64 -8.66 -12.14 11.19
C PHE A 64 -7.75 -11.02 11.74
N ILE A 65 -8.25 -9.79 11.84
CA ILE A 65 -7.42 -8.67 12.29
C ILE A 65 -7.11 -8.78 13.79
N PHE A 66 -8.10 -9.10 14.63
CA PHE A 66 -7.89 -9.13 16.08
C PHE A 66 -7.15 -10.37 16.59
N ASN A 67 -7.11 -11.45 15.81
CA ASN A 67 -6.39 -12.67 16.16
C ASN A 67 -5.12 -12.83 15.32
N THR A 68 -5.28 -13.10 14.02
CA THR A 68 -4.18 -13.43 13.10
C THR A 68 -3.24 -12.24 12.93
N PHE A 69 -3.76 -11.08 12.56
CA PHE A 69 -2.93 -9.90 12.31
C PHE A 69 -2.31 -9.33 13.60
N ALA A 70 -3.07 -9.31 14.71
CA ALA A 70 -2.53 -8.92 16.01
C ALA A 70 -1.31 -9.76 16.42
N ARG A 71 -1.37 -11.09 16.23
CA ARG A 71 -0.22 -11.99 16.48
C ARG A 71 0.96 -11.68 15.55
N THR A 72 0.70 -11.41 14.27
CA THR A 72 1.74 -11.02 13.31
C THR A 72 2.42 -9.71 13.69
N LEU A 73 1.67 -8.72 14.20
CA LEU A 73 2.25 -7.46 14.68
C LEU A 73 3.17 -7.68 15.88
N THR A 74 2.74 -8.48 16.87
CA THR A 74 3.58 -8.85 18.03
C THR A 74 4.83 -9.61 17.61
N TYR A 75 4.70 -10.56 16.67
CA TYR A 75 5.86 -11.29 16.14
C TYR A 75 6.84 -10.36 15.42
N LYS A 76 6.33 -9.45 14.57
CA LYS A 76 7.15 -8.47 13.86
C LYS A 76 7.93 -7.58 14.83
N GLU A 77 7.31 -7.14 15.93
CA GLU A 77 7.97 -6.30 16.93
C GLU A 77 9.07 -7.05 17.70
N ALA A 78 8.86 -8.34 17.97
CA ALA A 78 9.83 -9.17 18.70
C ALA A 78 10.99 -9.68 17.83
N GLU A 79 10.70 -10.11 16.60
CA GLU A 79 11.62 -10.96 15.81
C GLU A 79 12.10 -10.31 14.50
N CYS A 80 11.53 -9.18 14.10
CA CYS A 80 11.84 -8.56 12.81
C CYS A 80 12.55 -7.21 12.94
N GLN A 81 13.33 -6.88 11.92
CA GLN A 81 14.05 -5.63 11.76
C GLN A 81 13.54 -4.92 10.50
N GLU A 82 13.39 -3.61 10.62
CA GLU A 82 12.87 -2.74 9.56
C GLU A 82 13.98 -1.86 8.97
N LEU A 83 13.83 -1.53 7.69
CA LEU A 83 14.62 -0.50 7.02
C LEU A 83 14.23 0.90 7.50
N VAL A 84 12.94 1.10 7.77
CA VAL A 84 12.36 2.34 8.31
C VAL A 84 11.38 1.94 9.41
N PRO A 85 11.51 2.46 10.64
CA PRO A 85 10.59 2.12 11.73
C PRO A 85 9.14 2.43 11.37
N THR A 86 8.24 1.49 11.62
CA THR A 86 6.80 1.67 11.43
C THR A 86 6.01 1.36 12.70
N THR A 87 4.92 2.10 12.93
CA THR A 87 4.02 1.85 14.06
C THR A 87 2.95 0.82 13.68
N ALA A 88 2.41 0.09 14.65
CA ALA A 88 1.31 -0.85 14.42
C ALA A 88 0.12 -0.20 13.71
N LEU A 89 -0.24 1.03 14.08
CA LEU A 89 -1.32 1.78 13.41
C LEU A 89 -0.99 2.07 11.94
N SER A 90 0.26 2.42 11.60
CA SER A 90 0.65 2.67 10.21
C SER A 90 0.57 1.39 9.35
N ILE A 91 0.95 0.24 9.91
CA ILE A 91 0.85 -1.07 9.26
C ILE A 91 -0.63 -1.45 9.03
N ILE A 92 -1.47 -1.30 10.07
CA ILE A 92 -2.92 -1.54 9.97
C ILE A 92 -3.55 -0.63 8.92
N ARG A 93 -3.18 0.65 8.89
CA ARG A 93 -3.66 1.59 7.86
C ARG A 93 -3.24 1.13 6.46
N ALA A 94 -1.99 0.74 6.26
CA ALA A 94 -1.51 0.22 4.98
C ALA A 94 -2.30 -1.02 4.54
N PHE A 95 -2.54 -1.97 5.45
CA PHE A 95 -3.41 -3.13 5.20
C PHE A 95 -4.81 -2.71 4.76
N THR A 96 -5.51 -1.88 5.55
CA THR A 96 -6.90 -1.51 5.24
C THR A 96 -7.03 -0.80 3.90
N ARG A 97 -6.07 0.08 3.56
CA ARG A 97 -6.05 0.80 2.28
C ARG A 97 -5.76 -0.11 1.11
N MET A 98 -4.81 -1.03 1.27
CA MET A 98 -4.49 -2.03 0.25
C MET A 98 -5.64 -3.02 0.05
N PHE A 99 -6.29 -3.45 1.13
CA PHE A 99 -7.46 -4.31 1.07
C PHE A 99 -8.62 -3.61 0.36
N ASP A 100 -8.91 -2.36 0.71
CA ASP A 100 -9.97 -1.60 0.04
C ASP A 100 -9.68 -1.33 -1.44
N ALA A 101 -8.41 -1.15 -1.82
CA ALA A 101 -8.00 -1.05 -3.21
C ALA A 101 -8.28 -2.37 -3.97
N LEU A 102 -7.84 -3.50 -3.40
CA LEU A 102 -7.93 -4.82 -4.04
C LEU A 102 -9.33 -5.45 -4.00
N ALA A 103 -10.15 -5.08 -3.01
CA ALA A 103 -11.48 -5.64 -2.78
C ALA A 103 -12.59 -4.62 -3.07
N SER A 104 -12.46 -3.80 -4.11
CA SER A 104 -13.45 -2.79 -4.50
C SER A 104 -13.72 -2.84 -6.00
N THR A 105 -14.98 -2.96 -6.41
CA THR A 105 -15.34 -2.89 -7.84
C THR A 105 -15.10 -1.49 -8.43
N ASN A 106 -15.20 -0.44 -7.62
CA ASN A 106 -14.97 0.95 -8.03
C ASN A 106 -13.50 1.26 -8.30
N ALA A 107 -12.59 0.57 -7.61
CA ALA A 107 -11.16 0.64 -7.89
C ALA A 107 -10.81 -0.04 -9.22
N SER A 108 -11.68 -0.93 -9.72
CA SER A 108 -11.43 -1.81 -10.86
C SER A 108 -10.05 -2.48 -10.72
N PRO A 109 -9.82 -3.18 -9.59
CA PRO A 109 -8.51 -3.70 -9.26
C PRO A 109 -8.06 -4.61 -10.38
N VAL A 110 -6.88 -4.33 -10.90
CA VAL A 110 -6.22 -5.27 -11.78
C VAL A 110 -5.76 -6.38 -10.84
N ILE A 111 -6.41 -7.53 -10.86
CA ILE A 111 -5.84 -8.76 -10.29
C ILE A 111 -4.82 -9.27 -11.32
N PRO A 112 -3.70 -9.91 -10.93
CA PRO A 112 -2.73 -10.37 -11.91
C PRO A 112 -3.44 -11.29 -12.91
N GLU A 113 -3.09 -11.16 -14.19
CA GLU A 113 -3.78 -11.83 -15.33
C GLU A 113 -5.19 -11.32 -15.69
N GLY A 114 -5.61 -10.17 -15.16
CA GLY A 114 -6.84 -9.49 -15.61
C GLY A 114 -8.13 -10.08 -15.04
N ALA A 115 -8.05 -10.86 -13.96
CA ALA A 115 -9.23 -11.23 -13.20
C ALA A 115 -9.88 -9.97 -12.61
N VAL A 116 -11.20 -9.92 -12.63
CA VAL A 116 -11.99 -8.86 -12.00
C VAL A 116 -12.40 -9.38 -10.63
N TYR A 117 -12.30 -8.56 -9.58
CA TYR A 117 -12.91 -8.89 -8.28
C TYR A 117 -14.43 -8.99 -8.47
N LYS A 118 -14.93 -10.21 -8.68
CA LYS A 118 -16.34 -10.49 -8.95
C LYS A 118 -17.08 -10.60 -7.62
N THR A 119 -17.78 -9.53 -7.22
CA THR A 119 -18.57 -9.56 -5.97
C THR A 119 -19.83 -10.41 -6.10
N THR A 120 -20.65 -10.16 -7.11
CA THR A 120 -21.98 -10.78 -7.25
C THR A 120 -21.96 -12.21 -7.77
N GLN A 121 -20.91 -12.61 -8.51
CA GLN A 121 -20.79 -13.95 -9.10
C GLN A 121 -19.96 -14.92 -8.24
N ALA A 122 -19.30 -14.45 -7.18
CA ALA A 122 -18.44 -15.32 -6.36
C ALA A 122 -19.23 -16.31 -5.50
N GLY A 123 -20.51 -16.03 -5.18
CA GLY A 123 -21.38 -16.94 -4.44
C GLY A 123 -20.72 -17.46 -3.15
N GLU A 124 -20.48 -18.77 -3.08
CA GLU A 124 -19.83 -19.43 -1.94
C GLU A 124 -18.32 -19.15 -1.83
N ASN A 125 -17.66 -18.80 -2.95
CA ASN A 125 -16.23 -18.52 -2.99
C ASN A 125 -15.88 -17.11 -2.47
N TYR A 126 -16.87 -16.24 -2.23
CA TYR A 126 -16.62 -14.84 -1.83
C TYR A 126 -15.82 -14.73 -0.52
N ILE A 127 -16.22 -15.46 0.52
CA ILE A 127 -15.54 -15.43 1.83
C ILE A 127 -14.12 -16.01 1.73
N PRO A 128 -13.87 -17.17 1.07
CA PRO A 128 -12.52 -17.63 0.76
C PRO A 128 -11.65 -16.59 0.04
N GLN A 129 -12.18 -15.91 -1.00
CA GLN A 129 -11.46 -14.86 -1.72
C GLN A 129 -11.08 -13.69 -0.80
N VAL A 130 -12.02 -13.24 0.05
CA VAL A 130 -11.75 -12.19 1.04
C VAL A 130 -10.64 -12.59 2.01
N ARG A 131 -10.67 -13.81 2.55
CA ARG A 131 -9.62 -14.30 3.46
C ARG A 131 -8.25 -14.34 2.79
N MET A 132 -8.21 -14.79 1.53
CA MET A 132 -6.98 -14.86 0.76
C MET A 132 -6.41 -13.45 0.44
N LEU A 133 -7.28 -12.51 0.06
CA LEU A 133 -6.90 -11.10 -0.11
C LEU A 133 -6.41 -10.47 1.20
N ALA A 134 -7.07 -10.75 2.33
CA ALA A 134 -6.64 -10.26 3.64
C ALA A 134 -5.25 -10.80 4.01
N MET A 135 -4.98 -12.08 3.76
CA MET A 135 -3.65 -12.66 3.96
C MET A 135 -2.59 -11.96 3.10
N PHE A 136 -2.86 -11.77 1.81
CA PHE A 136 -1.97 -11.07 0.90
C PHE A 136 -1.68 -9.63 1.38
N CYS A 137 -2.72 -8.88 1.78
CA CYS A 137 -2.58 -7.52 2.31
C CYS A 137 -1.79 -7.49 3.62
N MET A 138 -1.97 -8.46 4.50
CA MET A 138 -1.22 -8.55 5.75
C MET A 138 0.28 -8.78 5.48
N ILE A 139 0.62 -9.71 4.60
CA ILE A 139 2.01 -10.03 4.23
C ILE A 139 2.72 -8.78 3.71
N TRP A 140 2.10 -8.04 2.80
CA TRP A 140 2.72 -6.86 2.19
C TRP A 140 2.73 -5.61 3.07
N SER A 141 1.70 -5.42 3.90
CA SER A 141 1.65 -4.30 4.85
C SER A 141 2.67 -4.45 5.99
N VAL A 142 2.90 -5.67 6.47
CA VAL A 142 3.92 -5.97 7.50
C VAL A 142 5.30 -6.08 6.87
N GLY A 143 5.40 -6.83 5.76
CA GLY A 143 6.66 -7.21 5.12
C GLY A 143 7.32 -6.11 4.28
N GLY A 144 6.56 -5.06 3.91
CA GLY A 144 7.03 -3.98 3.04
C GLY A 144 8.28 -3.27 3.56
N SER A 145 8.30 -2.93 4.85
CA SER A 145 9.41 -2.23 5.52
C SER A 145 10.52 -3.14 6.04
N LEU A 146 10.32 -4.47 6.04
CA LEU A 146 11.26 -5.42 6.63
C LEU A 146 12.54 -5.56 5.80
N THR A 147 13.64 -5.87 6.50
CA THR A 147 14.87 -6.35 5.86
C THR A 147 14.64 -7.71 5.19
N THR A 148 15.50 -8.09 4.24
CA THR A 148 15.44 -9.41 3.57
C THR A 148 15.49 -10.56 4.56
N GLN A 149 16.31 -10.46 5.61
CA GLN A 149 16.41 -11.50 6.63
C GLN A 149 15.11 -11.61 7.45
N SER A 150 14.50 -10.49 7.80
CA SER A 150 13.24 -10.46 8.54
C SER A 150 12.04 -10.89 7.69
N ARG A 151 12.07 -10.66 6.36
CA ARG A 151 11.08 -11.26 5.45
C ARG A 151 11.10 -12.78 5.46
N ARG A 152 12.29 -13.41 5.55
CA ARG A 152 12.40 -14.87 5.70
C ARG A 152 11.84 -15.37 7.04
N ARG A 153 12.01 -14.60 8.12
CA ARG A 153 11.40 -14.93 9.42
C ARG A 153 9.87 -14.84 9.35
N LEU A 154 9.37 -13.75 8.77
CA LEU A 154 7.93 -13.56 8.56
C LEU A 154 7.34 -14.64 7.66
N ASP A 155 8.06 -15.06 6.61
CA ASP A 155 7.66 -16.17 5.75
C ASP A 155 7.41 -17.46 6.55
N SER A 156 8.38 -17.88 7.35
CA SER A 156 8.25 -19.07 8.20
C SER A 156 7.06 -18.95 9.16
N PHE A 157 6.91 -17.79 9.82
CA PHE A 157 5.79 -17.52 10.71
C PHE A 157 4.42 -17.58 10.02
N VAL A 158 4.30 -16.99 8.82
CA VAL A 158 3.04 -17.01 8.05
C VAL A 158 2.70 -18.42 7.59
N ARG A 159 3.68 -19.23 7.19
CA ARG A 159 3.48 -20.62 6.75
C ARG A 159 3.03 -21.55 7.88
N GLU A 160 3.43 -21.27 9.13
CA GLU A 160 2.90 -21.95 10.31
C GLU A 160 1.42 -21.63 10.55
N MET A 161 0.99 -20.43 10.18
CA MET A 161 -0.40 -19.99 10.34
C MET A 161 -1.30 -20.41 9.17
N ASP A 162 -0.74 -20.47 7.96
CA ASP A 162 -1.44 -20.82 6.74
C ASP A 162 -0.59 -21.77 5.88
N SER A 163 -0.97 -23.04 5.91
CA SER A 163 -0.29 -24.11 5.18
C SER A 163 -0.67 -24.19 3.70
N SER A 164 -1.51 -23.27 3.19
CA SER A 164 -1.91 -23.25 1.78
C SER A 164 -0.81 -22.74 0.83
N PHE A 165 0.20 -22.04 1.34
CA PHE A 165 1.31 -21.54 0.54
C PHE A 165 2.21 -22.69 0.03
N PRO A 166 2.56 -22.73 -1.28
CA PRO A 166 3.50 -23.72 -1.80
C PRO A 166 4.86 -23.64 -1.13
N SER A 167 5.51 -24.78 -0.90
CA SER A 167 6.74 -24.89 -0.07
C SER A 167 8.01 -24.32 -0.70
N MET A 168 7.98 -23.91 -1.98
CA MET A 168 9.11 -23.30 -2.66
C MET A 168 9.14 -21.79 -2.43
N GLU A 169 10.32 -21.18 -2.42
CA GLU A 169 10.51 -19.73 -2.24
C GLU A 169 9.82 -19.17 -0.98
N THR A 170 9.72 -17.84 -0.84
CA THR A 170 9.01 -17.22 0.27
C THR A 170 7.57 -16.86 -0.12
N VAL A 171 6.71 -16.58 0.86
CA VAL A 171 5.33 -16.12 0.63
C VAL A 171 5.23 -14.85 -0.24
N PHE A 172 6.31 -14.08 -0.35
CA PHE A 172 6.37 -12.88 -1.21
C PHE A 172 6.47 -13.22 -2.70
N GLU A 173 6.83 -14.45 -3.06
CA GLU A 173 6.93 -14.94 -4.43
C GLU A 173 5.58 -15.43 -4.99
N TYR A 174 4.50 -15.26 -4.21
CA TYR A 174 3.15 -15.67 -4.61
C TYR A 174 2.16 -14.50 -4.64
N PHE A 175 1.13 -14.65 -5.47
CA PHE A 175 -0.04 -13.78 -5.54
C PHE A 175 -1.33 -14.59 -5.56
N PRO A 176 -2.48 -14.00 -5.19
CA PRO A 176 -3.73 -14.74 -5.09
C PRO A 176 -4.39 -14.95 -6.46
N ASP A 177 -4.64 -16.21 -6.83
CA ASP A 177 -5.58 -16.59 -7.89
C ASP A 177 -6.97 -16.80 -7.26
N LEU A 178 -7.83 -15.78 -7.38
CA LEU A 178 -9.13 -15.77 -6.71
C LEU A 178 -10.15 -16.72 -7.35
N ASP A 179 -9.97 -17.06 -8.63
CA ASP A 179 -10.87 -18.00 -9.33
C ASP A 179 -10.54 -19.44 -8.95
N ALA A 180 -9.24 -19.79 -8.89
CA ALA A 180 -8.80 -21.13 -8.48
C ALA A 180 -8.61 -21.29 -6.96
N LEU A 181 -8.75 -20.20 -6.18
CA LEU A 181 -8.54 -20.15 -4.72
C LEU A 181 -7.18 -20.74 -4.29
N ARG A 182 -6.11 -20.37 -5.00
CA ARG A 182 -4.75 -20.89 -4.76
C ARG A 182 -3.69 -19.81 -4.92
N TRP A 183 -2.57 -19.96 -4.23
CA TRP A 183 -1.41 -19.09 -4.41
C TRP A 183 -0.69 -19.46 -5.70
N LYS A 184 -0.51 -18.47 -6.59
CA LYS A 184 0.17 -18.62 -7.87
C LYS A 184 1.54 -17.94 -7.83
N SER A 185 2.56 -18.56 -8.39
CA SER A 185 3.91 -17.98 -8.42
C SER A 185 3.94 -16.76 -9.34
N TRP A 186 4.65 -15.69 -8.94
CA TRP A 186 4.91 -14.56 -9.83
C TRP A 186 5.62 -14.97 -11.12
N GLU A 187 6.38 -16.07 -11.13
CA GLU A 187 7.01 -16.63 -12.34
C GLU A 187 5.99 -17.04 -13.40
N GLU A 188 4.80 -17.48 -12.98
CA GLU A 188 3.72 -17.87 -13.88
C GLU A 188 3.01 -16.66 -14.50
N HIS A 189 3.36 -15.43 -14.10
CA HIS A 189 2.69 -14.22 -14.58
C HIS A 189 2.92 -14.01 -16.08
N THR A 190 1.83 -13.72 -16.80
CA THR A 190 1.83 -13.60 -18.28
C THR A 190 2.88 -12.63 -18.84
N ASP A 191 3.22 -11.56 -18.13
CA ASP A 191 4.24 -10.59 -18.58
C ASP A 191 5.68 -11.11 -18.50
N LEU A 192 5.95 -12.16 -17.71
CA LEU A 192 7.24 -12.86 -17.70
C LEU A 192 7.32 -13.97 -18.75
N GLN A 193 6.17 -14.46 -19.20
CA GLN A 193 6.08 -15.54 -20.19
C GLN A 193 6.25 -15.03 -21.64
N LYS A 194 6.06 -13.73 -21.87
CA LYS A 194 6.24 -13.11 -23.18
C LYS A 194 7.73 -12.85 -23.45
N PRO A 195 8.25 -13.19 -24.66
CA PRO A 195 9.61 -12.81 -25.03
C PRO A 195 9.80 -11.30 -24.95
N TYR A 196 10.81 -10.83 -24.22
CA TYR A 196 11.11 -9.41 -24.14
C TYR A 196 11.64 -8.90 -25.47
N ALA A 197 10.83 -8.11 -26.18
CA ALA A 197 11.17 -7.48 -27.44
C ALA A 197 10.81 -5.98 -27.38
N PRO A 198 11.73 -5.11 -26.93
CA PRO A 198 11.48 -3.68 -26.91
C PRO A 198 11.37 -3.15 -28.35
N PRO A 199 10.51 -2.14 -28.62
CA PRO A 199 10.45 -1.51 -29.94
C PRO A 199 11.83 -0.98 -30.37
N ALA A 200 12.17 -1.12 -31.65
CA ALA A 200 13.48 -0.78 -32.20
C ALA A 200 13.91 0.69 -31.95
N SER A 201 12.94 1.59 -31.73
CA SER A 201 13.17 3.01 -31.43
C SER A 201 13.38 3.33 -29.95
N THR A 202 13.28 2.35 -29.04
CA THR A 202 13.38 2.59 -27.59
C THR A 202 14.84 2.72 -27.18
N PRO A 203 15.30 3.88 -26.65
CA PRO A 203 16.67 4.05 -26.18
C PRO A 203 17.03 3.05 -25.08
N TYR A 204 18.27 2.56 -25.05
CA TYR A 204 18.73 1.56 -24.07
C TYR A 204 18.45 1.96 -22.61
N TYR A 205 18.61 3.22 -22.24
CA TYR A 205 18.35 3.70 -20.88
C TYR A 205 16.86 3.71 -20.49
N ARG A 206 15.94 3.46 -21.44
CA ARG A 206 14.49 3.27 -21.22
C ARG A 206 14.04 1.82 -21.36
N GLN A 207 14.94 0.91 -21.74
CA GLN A 207 14.62 -0.51 -21.85
C GLN A 207 14.65 -1.14 -20.46
N ILE A 208 13.48 -1.53 -19.98
CA ILE A 208 13.31 -2.21 -18.69
C ILE A 208 12.95 -3.66 -19.01
N VAL A 209 13.81 -4.59 -18.58
CA VAL A 209 13.56 -6.02 -18.74
C VAL A 209 12.58 -6.45 -17.65
N PRO A 210 11.42 -7.04 -18.00
CA PRO A 210 10.52 -7.61 -17.01
C PRO A 210 11.22 -8.71 -16.21
N THR A 211 11.30 -8.52 -14.90
CA THR A 211 11.72 -9.53 -13.93
C THR A 211 10.58 -9.79 -12.94
N ILE A 212 10.70 -10.86 -12.16
CA ILE A 212 9.76 -11.17 -11.07
C ILE A 212 9.54 -9.95 -10.18
N ASP A 213 10.63 -9.26 -9.80
CA ASP A 213 10.57 -8.06 -8.98
C ASP A 213 9.83 -6.91 -9.67
N THR A 214 10.15 -6.60 -10.93
CA THR A 214 9.49 -5.48 -11.61
C THR A 214 8.00 -5.74 -11.76
N VAL A 215 7.60 -6.94 -12.16
CA VAL A 215 6.18 -7.31 -12.32
C VAL A 215 5.44 -7.24 -10.99
N ARG A 216 6.00 -7.84 -9.94
CA ARG A 216 5.44 -7.84 -8.59
C ARG A 216 5.25 -6.43 -8.04
N TYR A 217 6.28 -5.59 -8.12
CA TYR A 217 6.20 -4.23 -7.61
C TYR A 217 5.32 -3.33 -8.48
N GLN A 218 5.38 -3.46 -9.81
CA GLN A 218 4.48 -2.74 -10.72
C GLN A 218 3.01 -3.07 -10.44
N TYR A 219 2.71 -4.33 -10.13
CA TYR A 219 1.37 -4.75 -9.73
C TYR A 219 0.91 -4.02 -8.46
N ILE A 220 1.64 -4.19 -7.35
CA ILE A 220 1.22 -3.66 -6.04
C ILE A 220 1.16 -2.13 -6.07
N ILE A 221 2.21 -1.48 -6.58
CA ILE A 221 2.30 -0.02 -6.66
C ILE A 221 1.27 0.51 -7.64
N GLY A 222 1.10 -0.14 -8.79
CA GLY A 222 0.11 0.22 -9.79
C GLY A 222 -1.30 0.25 -9.22
N GLU A 223 -1.67 -0.79 -8.49
CA GLU A 223 -3.00 -0.89 -7.90
C GLU A 223 -3.23 0.18 -6.82
N LEU A 224 -2.28 0.35 -5.91
CA LEU A 224 -2.37 1.38 -4.87
C LEU A 224 -2.47 2.79 -5.45
N VAL A 225 -1.67 3.11 -6.47
CA VAL A 225 -1.69 4.42 -7.12
C VAL A 225 -3.00 4.67 -7.86
N ARG A 226 -3.51 3.68 -8.62
CA ARG A 226 -4.83 3.78 -9.29
C ARG A 226 -5.96 4.02 -8.28
N SER A 227 -5.86 3.36 -7.13
CA SER A 227 -6.78 3.50 -5.99
C SER A 227 -6.53 4.75 -5.12
N GLN A 228 -5.65 5.66 -5.53
CA GLN A 228 -5.34 6.91 -4.82
C GLN A 228 -4.80 6.70 -3.40
N VAL A 229 -4.14 5.57 -3.18
CA VAL A 229 -3.43 5.26 -1.94
C VAL A 229 -2.02 5.81 -2.02
N GLN A 230 -1.64 6.65 -1.05
CA GLN A 230 -0.27 7.16 -0.95
C GLN A 230 0.65 6.08 -0.42
N LEU A 231 1.83 5.95 -1.03
CA LEU A 231 2.84 4.98 -0.64
C LEU A 231 4.25 5.58 -0.72
N VAL A 232 5.18 4.94 -0.03
CA VAL A 232 6.61 5.28 -0.03
C VAL A 232 7.40 4.03 -0.39
N LEU A 233 8.31 4.15 -1.35
CA LEU A 233 9.27 3.11 -1.69
C LEU A 233 10.59 3.36 -0.97
N VAL A 234 11.02 2.41 -0.14
CA VAL A 234 12.27 2.46 0.63
C VAL A 234 13.25 1.37 0.19
N GLY A 235 14.55 1.63 0.33
CA GLY A 235 15.61 0.68 -0.01
C GLY A 235 16.88 1.39 -0.48
N THR A 236 17.98 0.65 -0.59
CA THR A 236 19.30 1.18 -0.95
C THR A 236 19.34 1.84 -2.33
N THR A 237 20.30 2.72 -2.57
CA THR A 237 20.47 3.37 -3.88
C THR A 237 20.76 2.35 -4.99
N GLY A 238 20.27 2.63 -6.21
CA GLY A 238 20.48 1.74 -7.36
C GLY A 238 19.53 0.54 -7.51
N THR A 239 18.58 0.33 -6.59
CA THR A 239 17.65 -0.83 -6.61
C THR A 239 16.41 -0.66 -7.49
N GLY A 240 16.41 0.25 -8.47
CA GLY A 240 15.28 0.39 -9.40
C GLY A 240 14.00 1.02 -8.83
N LYS A 241 13.96 1.50 -7.58
CA LYS A 241 12.75 2.11 -6.98
C LYS A 241 12.12 3.22 -7.83
N SER A 242 12.93 4.21 -8.24
CA SER A 242 12.45 5.32 -9.08
C SER A 242 12.09 4.88 -10.50
N LEU A 243 12.69 3.78 -10.98
CA LEU A 243 12.36 3.19 -12.27
C LEU A 243 10.95 2.60 -12.24
N VAL A 244 10.67 1.75 -11.24
CA VAL A 244 9.34 1.14 -11.05
C VAL A 244 8.26 2.20 -10.83
N ALA A 245 8.53 3.20 -9.98
CA ALA A 245 7.59 4.30 -9.74
C ALA A 245 7.24 5.05 -11.04
N ARG A 246 8.25 5.44 -11.83
CA ARG A 246 8.04 6.10 -13.12
C ARG A 246 7.25 5.26 -14.09
N GLU A 247 7.55 3.97 -14.14
CA GLU A 247 6.87 3.07 -15.06
C GLU A 247 5.39 2.91 -14.71
N VAL A 248 5.07 2.71 -13.43
CA VAL A 248 3.68 2.69 -12.97
C VAL A 248 2.96 3.99 -13.35
N LEU A 249 3.59 5.14 -13.10
CA LEU A 249 3.03 6.46 -13.42
C LEU A 249 2.81 6.67 -14.92
N ASN A 250 3.73 6.19 -15.78
CA ASN A 250 3.61 6.28 -17.24
C ASN A 250 2.47 5.41 -17.81
N HIS A 251 2.08 4.34 -17.10
CA HIS A 251 0.97 3.47 -17.49
C HIS A 251 -0.40 3.98 -16.98
N LEU A 252 -0.45 5.10 -16.27
CA LEU A 252 -1.71 5.73 -15.87
C LEU A 252 -2.36 6.45 -17.04
N ASN A 253 -3.69 6.49 -17.06
CA ASN A 253 -4.44 7.23 -18.07
C ASN A 253 -4.21 8.74 -17.90
N ALA A 254 -3.60 9.36 -18.91
CA ALA A 254 -3.29 10.80 -18.94
C ALA A 254 -4.53 11.71 -18.92
N ASP A 255 -5.69 11.22 -19.34
CA ASP A 255 -6.95 11.96 -19.29
C ASP A 255 -7.51 12.07 -17.87
N ARG A 256 -7.06 11.18 -16.96
CA ARG A 256 -7.51 11.14 -15.57
C ARG A 256 -6.43 11.60 -14.60
N PHE A 257 -5.16 11.34 -14.91
CA PHE A 257 -4.05 11.53 -13.98
C PHE A 257 -3.01 12.52 -14.49
N VAL A 258 -2.60 13.44 -13.63
CA VAL A 258 -1.44 14.31 -13.85
C VAL A 258 -0.29 13.89 -12.94
N THR A 259 0.89 13.69 -13.52
CA THR A 259 2.11 13.31 -12.81
C THR A 259 3.09 14.47 -12.74
N THR A 260 3.67 14.68 -11.57
CA THR A 260 4.73 15.68 -11.34
C THR A 260 5.84 15.04 -10.53
N GLU A 261 7.05 15.04 -11.09
CA GLU A 261 8.23 14.53 -10.40
C GLU A 261 8.91 15.65 -9.59
N LEU A 262 9.16 15.38 -8.32
CA LEU A 262 9.87 16.28 -7.42
C LEU A 262 11.20 15.66 -7.03
N HIS A 263 12.28 16.42 -7.20
CA HIS A 263 13.62 16.01 -6.77
C HIS A 263 14.04 16.83 -5.55
N PHE A 264 14.20 16.14 -4.42
CA PHE A 264 14.69 16.73 -3.19
C PHE A 264 16.21 16.62 -3.13
N SER A 265 16.85 17.72 -2.73
CA SER A 265 18.27 17.83 -2.44
C SER A 265 18.45 18.60 -1.13
N ALA A 266 19.68 18.67 -0.61
CA ALA A 266 20.00 19.46 0.58
C ALA A 266 19.69 20.96 0.43
N GLN A 267 19.52 21.46 -0.80
CA GLN A 267 19.21 22.87 -1.09
C GLN A 267 17.72 23.12 -1.35
N THR A 268 16.88 22.07 -1.37
CA THR A 268 15.45 22.21 -1.65
C THR A 268 14.75 22.92 -0.48
N THR A 269 14.21 24.11 -0.72
CA THR A 269 13.46 24.87 0.29
C THR A 269 11.95 24.62 0.19
N ALA A 270 11.21 24.89 1.27
CA ALA A 270 9.74 24.79 1.28
C ALA A 270 9.10 25.63 0.16
N LYS A 271 9.65 26.82 -0.11
CA LYS A 271 9.22 27.67 -1.21
C LYS A 271 9.39 27.01 -2.57
N ASN A 272 10.54 26.36 -2.82
CA ASN A 272 10.75 25.66 -4.09
C ASN A 272 9.72 24.55 -4.30
N VAL A 273 9.39 23.79 -3.25
CA VAL A 273 8.39 22.72 -3.32
C VAL A 273 7.00 23.29 -3.62
N GLN A 274 6.63 24.36 -2.91
CA GLN A 274 5.36 25.06 -3.13
C GLN A 274 5.25 25.57 -4.57
N ASP A 275 6.27 26.27 -5.06
CA ASP A 275 6.30 26.83 -6.41
C ASP A 275 6.12 25.73 -7.48
N ILE A 276 6.76 24.56 -7.31
CA ILE A 276 6.61 23.44 -8.25
C ILE A 276 5.20 22.85 -8.20
N ILE A 277 4.62 22.67 -7.00
CA ILE A 277 3.25 22.13 -6.86
C ILE A 277 2.24 23.11 -7.48
N GLU A 278 2.33 24.39 -7.14
CA GLU A 278 1.41 25.44 -7.64
C GLU A 278 1.53 25.61 -9.15
N SER A 279 2.70 25.40 -9.76
CA SER A 279 2.87 25.42 -11.22
C SER A 279 2.03 24.39 -11.98
N ARG A 280 1.47 23.39 -11.28
CA ARG A 280 0.68 22.29 -11.84
C ARG A 280 -0.79 22.35 -11.39
N MET A 281 -1.18 23.42 -10.68
CA MET A 281 -2.53 23.62 -10.15
C MET A 281 -3.17 24.87 -10.75
N GLU A 282 -4.50 24.87 -10.88
CA GLU A 282 -5.28 26.05 -11.20
C GLU A 282 -5.79 26.73 -9.93
N HIS A 283 -5.61 28.05 -9.87
CA HIS A 283 -6.17 28.87 -8.81
C HIS A 283 -7.63 29.19 -9.13
N THR A 284 -8.55 28.45 -8.52
CA THR A 284 -9.99 28.77 -8.58
C THR A 284 -10.32 29.96 -7.67
N SER A 285 -9.50 30.23 -6.65
CA SER A 285 -9.54 31.45 -5.85
C SER A 285 -8.18 31.75 -5.20
N LYS A 286 -8.04 32.91 -4.53
CA LYS A 286 -6.81 33.27 -3.77
C LYS A 286 -6.39 32.24 -2.72
N LYS A 287 -7.28 31.33 -2.28
CA LYS A 287 -7.02 30.35 -1.22
C LYS A 287 -7.22 28.89 -1.65
N VAL A 288 -7.64 28.65 -2.89
CA VAL A 288 -7.98 27.30 -3.36
C VAL A 288 -7.23 27.03 -4.65
N CYS A 289 -6.31 26.07 -4.58
CA CYS A 289 -5.61 25.51 -5.72
C CYS A 289 -6.17 24.11 -5.96
N ASN A 290 -6.62 23.86 -7.19
CA ASN A 290 -7.10 22.55 -7.59
C ASN A 290 -6.19 22.01 -8.69
N PRO A 291 -5.90 20.71 -8.71
CA PRO A 291 -5.23 20.12 -9.85
C PRO A 291 -6.15 20.21 -11.08
N LEU A 292 -5.55 20.39 -12.27
CA LEU A 292 -6.26 20.48 -13.55
C LEU A 292 -7.16 19.25 -13.86
N VAL A 293 -6.79 18.09 -13.29
CA VAL A 293 -7.48 16.80 -13.39
C VAL A 293 -7.21 16.00 -12.09
N ALA A 294 -7.81 14.83 -11.87
CA ALA A 294 -7.55 14.03 -10.66
C ALA A 294 -6.03 13.75 -10.49
N ALA A 295 -5.49 14.03 -9.31
CA ALA A 295 -4.05 13.95 -9.05
C ALA A 295 -3.71 12.70 -8.24
N ALA A 296 -2.89 11.81 -8.81
CA ALA A 296 -2.31 10.69 -8.09
C ALA A 296 -0.93 11.08 -7.54
N TRP A 297 -0.70 10.86 -6.25
CA TRP A 297 0.56 11.20 -5.60
C TRP A 297 1.34 9.91 -5.26
N CYS A 298 2.51 9.74 -5.88
CA CYS A 298 3.47 8.69 -5.53
C CYS A 298 4.80 9.34 -5.17
N ALA A 299 5.30 9.10 -3.95
CA ALA A 299 6.58 9.63 -3.49
C ALA A 299 7.64 8.52 -3.46
N SER A 300 8.79 8.76 -4.10
CA SER A 300 9.98 7.90 -3.99
C SER A 300 11.03 8.63 -3.17
N LEU A 301 11.40 8.08 -2.02
CA LEU A 301 12.46 8.60 -1.18
C LEU A 301 13.78 7.88 -1.51
N ARG A 302 14.84 8.67 -1.68
CA ARG A 302 16.22 8.18 -1.65
C ARG A 302 16.69 8.34 -0.21
N ILE A 303 16.75 7.23 0.53
CA ILE A 303 17.44 7.16 1.83
C ILE A 303 18.76 6.44 1.56
#